data_AF-A0A090RR51-F1
#
_entry.id   AF-A0A090RR51-F1
#
_cell.length_a   1.000
_cell.length_b   1.000
_cell.length_c   1.000
_cell.angle_alpha   90.00
_cell.angle_beta   90.00
_cell.angle_gamma   90.00
#
_symmetry.space_group_name_H-M   'P 1'
#
loop_
_entity.id
_entity.type
_entity.pdbx_description
1 polymer ?
#
loop_
_entity_poly.entity_id
_entity_poly.type
_entity_poly.pdbx_seq_one_letter_code
_entity_poly.pdbx_strand_id
1 'polypeptide(L)' 'MTTLTITRPDDWHVHLRDGDVLKDTVRDISRYNGRALIMPNTIPPVIDTEMALAYKERIMAEKPSEQFEPFNGPLPY' A
#
# COMPACT_ATOMS: atom_id res chain seq x y z
N MET A 1 -27.49 15.45 -9.82
CA MET A 1 -26.30 14.70 -9.37
C MET A 1 -25.47 15.64 -8.54
N THR A 2 -25.17 15.30 -7.29
CA THR A 2 -24.36 16.16 -6.40
C THR A 2 -22.92 15.65 -6.43
N THR A 3 -21.97 16.54 -6.70
CA THR A 3 -20.54 16.21 -6.82
C THR A 3 -19.78 16.78 -5.63
N LEU A 4 -18.89 15.98 -5.04
CA LEU A 4 -17.91 16.43 -4.04
C LEU A 4 -16.50 16.20 -4.59
N THR A 5 -15.69 17.26 -4.60
CA THR A 5 -14.28 17.20 -4.97
C THR A 5 -13.43 17.26 -3.72
N ILE A 6 -12.53 16.30 -3.54
CA ILE A 6 -11.55 16.27 -2.46
C ILE A 6 -10.15 16.14 -3.04
N THR A 7 -9.15 16.62 -2.29
CA THR A 7 -7.74 16.29 -2.56
C THR A 7 -7.56 14.78 -2.53
N ARG A 8 -6.66 14.25 -3.38
CA ARG A 8 -6.33 12.82 -3.39
C ARG A 8 -5.97 12.36 -1.96
N PRO A 9 -6.69 11.38 -1.40
CA PRO A 9 -6.49 10.95 -0.02
C PRO A 9 -5.29 10.01 0.11
N ASP A 10 -4.86 9.79 1.34
CA ASP A 10 -3.94 8.71 1.74
C ASP A 10 -4.68 7.74 2.66
N ASP A 11 -4.26 6.48 2.69
CA ASP A 11 -4.80 5.47 3.61
C ASP A 11 -3.78 5.13 4.70
N TRP A 12 -4.10 5.48 5.96
CA TRP A 12 -3.19 5.26 7.08
C TRP A 12 -3.31 3.87 7.72
N HIS A 13 -4.17 2.99 7.20
CA HIS A 13 -4.30 1.62 7.69
C HIS A 13 -4.86 0.69 6.61
N VAL A 14 -3.98 -0.03 5.90
CA VAL A 14 -4.41 -0.99 4.87
C VAL A 14 -3.74 -2.36 5.01
N HIS A 15 -4.46 -3.41 4.61
CA HIS A 15 -3.93 -4.77 4.47
C HIS A 15 -3.96 -5.19 2.99
N LEU A 16 -2.80 -5.25 2.34
CA LEU A 16 -2.70 -5.67 0.94
C LEU A 16 -2.57 -7.19 0.76
N ARG A 17 -2.44 -7.94 1.86
CA ARG A 17 -2.20 -9.40 1.82
C ARG A 17 -0.91 -9.71 1.05
N ASP A 18 -0.79 -10.88 0.44
CA ASP A 18 0.37 -11.27 -0.37
C ASP A 18 -0.05 -12.33 -1.41
N GLY A 19 0.86 -12.71 -2.31
CA GLY A 19 0.60 -13.73 -3.33
C GLY A 19 -0.49 -13.31 -4.32
N ASP A 20 -1.34 -14.25 -4.73
CA ASP A 20 -2.30 -14.06 -5.83
C ASP A 20 -3.26 -12.87 -5.62
N VAL A 21 -3.60 -12.57 -4.37
CA VAL A 21 -4.53 -11.49 -4.01
C VAL A 21 -3.86 -10.11 -3.95
N LEU A 22 -2.52 -10.06 -3.90
CA LEU A 22 -1.77 -8.80 -3.81
C LEU A 22 -2.07 -7.91 -5.00
N LYS A 23 -2.08 -8.50 -6.21
CA LYS A 23 -2.42 -7.82 -7.46
C LYS A 23 -3.74 -7.06 -7.39
N ASP A 24 -4.79 -7.69 -6.86
CA ASP A 24 -6.12 -7.09 -6.80
C ASP A 24 -6.17 -5.94 -5.78
N THR A 25 -5.60 -6.16 -4.59
CA THR A 25 -5.61 -5.13 -3.54
C THR A 25 -4.74 -3.92 -3.91
N VAL A 26 -3.58 -4.13 -4.54
CA VAL A 26 -2.71 -3.06 -5.04
C VAL A 26 -3.41 -2.23 -6.13
N ARG A 27 -4.08 -2.89 -7.08
CA ARG A 27 -4.89 -2.19 -8.10
C ARG A 27 -5.96 -1.32 -7.44
N ASP A 28 -6.69 -1.87 -6.47
CA ASP A 28 -7.85 -1.20 -5.89
C ASP A 28 -7.45 0.01 -5.03
N ILE A 29 -6.40 -0.10 -4.21
CA ILE A 29 -5.91 1.02 -3.38
C ILE A 29 -5.28 2.13 -4.23
N SER A 30 -4.45 1.76 -5.22
CA SER A 30 -3.68 2.73 -6.01
C SER A 30 -4.55 3.56 -6.96
N ARG A 31 -5.77 3.11 -7.25
CA ARG A 31 -6.73 3.86 -8.07
C ARG A 31 -7.10 5.21 -7.44
N TYR A 32 -7.27 5.25 -6.12
CA TYR A 32 -7.82 6.42 -5.42
C TYR A 32 -6.83 7.07 -4.47
N ASN A 33 -5.96 6.30 -3.82
CA ASN A 33 -5.07 6.82 -2.79
C ASN A 33 -3.72 7.25 -3.38
N GLY A 34 -3.11 8.27 -2.78
CA GLY A 34 -1.75 8.72 -3.10
C GLY A 34 -0.70 7.94 -2.33
N ARG A 35 -0.92 7.69 -1.04
CA ARG A 35 -0.03 6.91 -0.19
C ARG A 35 -0.80 5.93 0.67
N ALA A 36 -0.12 4.90 1.14
CA ALA A 36 -0.68 3.98 2.13
C ALA A 36 0.32 3.49 3.18
N LEU A 37 -0.11 3.43 4.45
CA LEU A 37 0.59 2.72 5.53
C LEU A 37 0.10 1.28 5.57
N ILE A 38 0.98 0.35 5.18
CA ILE A 38 0.63 -1.04 4.94
C ILE A 38 0.97 -1.87 6.17
N MET A 39 -0.02 -2.60 6.67
CA MET A 39 0.12 -3.40 7.88
C MET A 39 0.98 -4.65 7.64
N PRO A 40 1.85 -5.03 8.60
CA PRO A 40 2.87 -6.06 8.40
C PRO A 40 2.41 -7.51 8.67
N ASN A 41 1.11 -7.73 8.91
CA ASN A 41 0.55 -9.03 9.32
C ASN A 41 0.32 -9.99 8.14
N THR A 42 1.31 -10.14 7.27
CA THR A 42 1.40 -11.18 6.23
C THR A 42 1.68 -12.56 6.85
N ILE A 43 1.78 -13.59 6.01
CA ILE A 43 2.17 -14.95 6.44
C ILE A 43 3.41 -15.36 5.62
N PRO A 44 4.61 -15.38 6.21
CA PRO A 44 4.96 -14.97 7.59
C PRO A 44 4.81 -13.44 7.80
N PRO A 45 4.65 -12.96 9.06
CA PRO A 45 4.56 -11.53 9.34
C PRO A 45 5.88 -10.82 9.01
N VAL A 46 5.81 -9.61 8.49
CA VAL A 46 6.97 -8.74 8.25
C VAL A 46 7.47 -8.21 9.60
N ILE A 47 8.66 -8.63 10.02
CA ILE A 47 9.20 -8.31 11.36
C ILE A 47 10.54 -7.58 11.35
N ASP A 48 11.17 -7.45 10.19
CA ASP A 48 12.44 -6.76 10.03
C ASP A 48 12.49 -5.93 8.74
N THR A 49 13.56 -5.17 8.60
CA THR A 49 13.77 -4.25 7.47
C THR A 49 13.89 -4.99 6.13
N GLU A 50 14.53 -6.15 6.10
CA GLU A 50 14.73 -6.92 4.86
C GLU A 50 13.39 -7.43 4.32
N MET A 51 12.55 -7.99 5.20
CA MET A 51 11.20 -8.41 4.87
C MET A 51 10.34 -7.25 4.38
N ALA A 52 10.46 -6.07 5.01
CA ALA A 52 9.71 -4.89 4.62
C ALA A 52 10.10 -4.39 3.22
N LEU A 53 11.41 -4.36 2.92
CA LEU A 53 11.93 -4.00 1.60
C LEU A 53 11.47 -5.01 0.53
N ALA A 54 11.58 -6.31 0.81
CA ALA A 54 11.12 -7.36 -0.11
C ALA A 54 9.60 -7.29 -0.35
N TYR A 55 8.81 -6.97 0.68
CA TYR A 55 7.37 -6.81 0.53
C TYR A 55 7.02 -5.58 -0.31
N LYS A 56 7.71 -4.46 -0.08
CA LYS A 56 7.58 -3.27 -0.92
C LYS A 56 7.89 -3.57 -2.38
N GLU A 57 8.95 -4.34 -2.67
CA GLU A 57 9.28 -4.75 -4.04
C GLU A 57 8.15 -5.55 -4.68
N ARG A 58 7.54 -6.50 -3.96
CA ARG A 58 6.37 -7.25 -4.45
C ARG A 58 5.19 -6.32 -4.76
N ILE A 59 4.88 -5.38 -3.86
CA ILE A 59 3.82 -4.38 -4.06
C ILE A 59 4.08 -3.55 -5.33
N MET A 60 5.31 -3.08 -5.53
CA MET A 60 5.66 -2.27 -6.71
C MET A 60 5.68 -3.08 -8.00
N ALA A 61 5.99 -4.39 -7.93
CA ALA A 61 5.95 -5.30 -9.08
C ALA A 61 4.53 -5.47 -9.66
N GLU A 62 3.48 -5.26 -8.84
CA GLU A 62 2.08 -5.26 -9.29
C GLU A 62 1.67 -4.00 -10.07
N LYS A 63 2.62 -3.09 -10.33
CA LYS A 63 2.44 -1.87 -11.15
C LYS A 63 1.25 -1.02 -10.68
N PRO A 64 1.30 -0.49 -9.44
CA PRO A 64 0.27 0.44 -8.99
C PRO A 64 0.21 1.69 -9.89
N SER A 65 -0.87 2.45 -9.75
CA SER A 65 -0.98 3.79 -10.35
C SER A 65 0.28 4.62 -10.11
N GLU A 66 0.72 5.40 -11.10
CA GLU A 66 1.91 6.27 -11.01
C GLU A 66 1.85 7.27 -9.84
N GLN A 67 0.63 7.56 -9.36
CA GLN A 67 0.39 8.49 -8.26
C GLN A 67 0.37 7.82 -6.89
N PHE A 68 0.61 6.50 -6.81
CA PHE A 68 0.59 5.72 -5.59
C PHE A 68 1.99 5.39 -5.09
N GLU A 69 2.25 5.68 -3.82
CA GLU A 69 3.50 5.36 -3.13
C GLU A 69 3.22 4.62 -1.79
N PRO A 70 3.73 3.39 -1.60
CA PRO A 70 3.76 2.75 -0.29
C PRO A 70 4.54 3.62 0.69
N PHE A 71 3.94 3.98 1.83
CA PHE A 71 4.59 4.86 2.80
C PHE A 71 5.79 4.16 3.46
N ASN A 72 6.98 4.76 3.32
CA ASN A 72 8.23 4.27 3.92
C ASN A 72 8.81 5.26 4.94
N GLY A 73 8.01 6.23 5.39
CA GLY A 73 8.51 7.21 6.36
C GLY A 73 8.79 6.55 7.71
N PRO A 74 9.70 7.11 8.52
CA PRO A 74 9.88 6.66 9.89
C PRO A 74 8.53 6.69 10.60
N LEU A 75 8.18 5.61 11.31
CA LEU A 75 7.17 5.73 12.36
C LEU A 75 7.62 6.87 13.27
N PRO A 76 6.72 7.76 13.70
CA PRO A 76 7.11 8.98 14.41
C PRO A 76 7.58 8.66 15.84
N TYR A 77 8.72 7.97 16.02
CA TYR A 77 9.48 7.83 17.27
C TYR A 77 10.94 7.50 16.96
#